data_AF-A0A6L5Y0A2-F1
#
_entry.id   AF-A0A6L5Y0A2-F1
#
_cell.length_a   1.000
_cell.length_b   1.000
_cell.length_c   1.000
_cell.angle_alpha   90.00
_cell.angle_beta   90.00
_cell.angle_gamma   90.00
#
_symmetry.space_group_name_H-M   'P 1'
#
loop_
_entity.id
_entity.type
_entity.pdbx_description
1 polymer ?
#
loop_
_entity_poly.entity_id
_entity_poly.type
_entity_poly.pdbx_seq_one_letter_code
_entity_poly.pdbx_strand_id
1 'polypeptide(L)'
;MALLDLLKEKKKETKVGIHPFASEEDSFKYIYCFGLGILVAGNDKIYKDVKLIYEAILDALEMHEHYKIRILKEVVEDFDLRIYDVFEAMDTKEKQYCFLSDLLRMKELTLWGETYCDEIIEIFAEVFEVSKEELTFLKEFWNFGIHKQSEQAVSCYNQFRKNGYYISFKLLSYMYPSIILKERYKDLTIGAGETVIMDKPTSIYGTIYVKSGGTLLIHGGAVSLYGVIIIDGGKLDIRNSRIQIKQEERIGAAIQVKDCGVIFIEQSLIFGNYSCGLISQDAGHLIIRDSELRDTDKMAAVEFTGKSLTMKRVLLKDCKNGGIRNEGNSRLIINESQFISCTAEHGGGVHSDTTEDVQILNCNFTNCRAGFIGPAIYFSYKKYGQVVKNCTFKNCEPDENIVYNDFSIEKGVF
;
A
#
# COMPACT_ATOMS: atom_id res chain seq x y z
N MET A 1 -14.70 -41.77 -3.34
CA MET A 1 -14.78 -40.42 -3.93
C MET A 1 -14.83 -40.59 -5.45
N ALA A 2 -15.77 -39.98 -6.17
CA ALA A 2 -15.87 -40.16 -7.62
C ALA A 2 -14.71 -39.44 -8.34
N LEU A 3 -14.17 -40.04 -9.41
CA LEU A 3 -13.03 -39.50 -10.17
C LEU A 3 -13.22 -38.04 -10.61
N LEU A 4 -14.47 -37.65 -10.92
CA LEU A 4 -14.83 -36.29 -11.31
C LEU A 4 -14.67 -35.28 -10.16
N ASP A 5 -14.92 -35.69 -8.91
CA ASP A 5 -14.77 -34.83 -7.74
C ASP A 5 -13.29 -34.65 -7.38
N LEU A 6 -12.48 -35.72 -7.52
CA LEU A 6 -11.03 -35.67 -7.38
C LEU A 6 -10.38 -34.72 -8.41
N LEU A 7 -10.85 -34.75 -9.66
CA LEU A 7 -10.38 -33.84 -10.72
C LEU A 7 -10.80 -32.39 -10.49
N LYS A 8 -12.01 -32.14 -9.95
CA LYS A 8 -12.45 -30.80 -9.56
C LYS A 8 -11.65 -30.25 -8.38
N GLU A 9 -11.21 -31.11 -7.46
CA GLU A 9 -10.35 -30.77 -6.33
C GLU A 9 -8.94 -30.43 -6.81
N LYS A 10 -8.31 -31.28 -7.62
CA LYS A 10 -7.03 -31.00 -8.31
C LYS A 10 -7.05 -29.71 -9.15
N LYS A 11 -8.17 -29.41 -9.82
CA LYS A 11 -8.36 -28.15 -10.57
C LYS A 11 -8.47 -26.91 -9.66
N LYS A 12 -8.92 -27.06 -8.41
CA LYS A 12 -8.92 -25.97 -7.44
C LYS A 12 -7.53 -25.74 -6.84
N GLU A 13 -6.75 -26.81 -6.66
CA GLU A 13 -5.36 -26.78 -6.17
C GLU A 13 -4.40 -26.08 -7.14
N THR A 14 -4.72 -26.05 -8.43
CA THR A 14 -3.94 -25.37 -9.48
C THR A 14 -4.30 -23.89 -9.66
N LYS A 15 -5.29 -23.36 -8.93
CA LYS A 15 -5.61 -21.92 -9.00
C LYS A 15 -4.59 -21.11 -8.21
N VAL A 16 -3.83 -20.31 -8.94
CA VAL A 16 -2.97 -19.29 -8.37
C VAL A 16 -3.78 -17.98 -8.28
N GLY A 17 -3.75 -17.33 -7.11
CA GLY A 17 -4.30 -15.98 -6.96
C GLY A 17 -3.48 -14.94 -7.74
N ILE A 18 -3.79 -13.65 -7.59
CA ILE A 18 -2.92 -12.61 -8.16
C ILE A 18 -1.54 -12.72 -7.49
N HIS A 19 -0.48 -12.82 -8.29
CA HIS A 19 0.87 -12.98 -7.78
C HIS A 19 1.34 -11.70 -7.05
N PRO A 20 2.13 -11.80 -5.96
CA PRO A 20 2.66 -10.62 -5.25
C PRO A 20 3.44 -9.63 -6.14
N PHE A 21 4.00 -10.13 -7.24
CA PHE A 21 4.80 -9.36 -8.20
C PHE A 21 4.14 -9.13 -9.56
N ALA A 22 2.81 -9.27 -9.67
CA ALA A 22 2.11 -9.03 -10.94
C ALA A 22 2.31 -7.59 -11.48
N SER A 23 2.47 -6.62 -10.59
CA SER A 23 2.69 -5.20 -10.92
C SER A 23 4.15 -4.82 -11.15
N GLU A 24 5.10 -5.75 -10.99
CA GLU A 24 6.52 -5.48 -11.25
C GLU A 24 6.80 -5.25 -12.74
N GLU A 25 8.00 -4.79 -13.07
CA GLU A 25 8.41 -4.66 -14.47
C GLU A 25 8.56 -6.02 -15.15
N ASP A 26 8.25 -6.10 -16.44
CA ASP A 26 8.34 -7.33 -17.22
C ASP A 26 9.76 -7.92 -17.24
N SER A 27 10.80 -7.08 -17.15
CA SER A 27 12.20 -7.50 -17.01
C SER A 27 12.42 -8.35 -15.76
N PHE A 28 11.93 -7.89 -14.61
CA PHE A 28 11.99 -8.63 -13.36
C PHE A 28 11.17 -9.91 -13.43
N LYS A 29 9.92 -9.84 -13.90
CA LYS A 29 9.07 -11.03 -14.01
C LYS A 29 9.73 -12.09 -14.89
N TYR A 30 10.37 -11.68 -15.99
CA TYR A 30 11.07 -12.59 -16.90
C TYR A 30 12.16 -13.36 -16.17
N ILE A 31 13.03 -12.65 -15.44
CA ILE A 31 14.13 -13.22 -14.66
C ILE A 31 13.59 -14.15 -13.57
N TYR A 32 12.55 -13.73 -12.84
CA TYR A 32 11.88 -14.55 -11.83
C TYR A 32 11.39 -15.88 -12.41
N CYS A 33 10.67 -15.82 -13.54
CA CYS A 33 10.14 -17.01 -14.20
C CYS A 33 11.22 -17.87 -14.87
N PHE A 34 12.34 -17.28 -15.29
CA PHE A 34 13.50 -18.03 -15.73
C PHE A 34 14.06 -18.89 -14.60
N GLY A 35 14.21 -18.30 -13.40
CA GLY A 35 14.63 -19.02 -12.21
C GLY A 35 13.73 -20.21 -11.87
N LEU A 36 12.41 -20.00 -11.87
CA LEU A 36 11.44 -21.10 -11.65
C LEU A 36 11.50 -22.15 -12.76
N GLY A 37 11.76 -21.74 -13.99
CA GLY A 37 11.85 -22.60 -15.17
C GLY A 37 12.97 -23.65 -15.09
N ILE A 38 13.99 -23.44 -14.26
CA ILE A 38 15.08 -24.40 -14.03
C ILE A 38 14.54 -25.72 -13.44
N LEU A 39 13.61 -25.64 -12.49
CA LEU A 39 12.97 -26.82 -11.91
C LEU A 39 12.12 -27.57 -12.96
N VAL A 40 11.51 -26.84 -13.90
CA VAL A 40 10.72 -27.42 -14.99
C VAL A 40 11.62 -28.13 -16.01
N ALA A 41 12.70 -27.48 -16.44
CA ALA A 41 13.54 -27.92 -17.55
C ALA A 41 14.57 -28.99 -17.16
N GLY A 42 14.98 -29.06 -15.91
CA GLY A 42 16.10 -29.93 -15.51
C GLY A 42 15.75 -31.41 -15.32
N ASN A 43 14.48 -31.83 -15.44
CA ASN A 43 14.10 -33.23 -15.34
C ASN A 43 12.83 -33.61 -16.14
N ASP A 44 13.01 -34.35 -17.24
CA ASP A 44 11.91 -34.78 -18.14
C ASP A 44 10.82 -35.60 -17.44
N LYS A 45 11.15 -36.30 -16.34
CA LYS A 45 10.17 -37.14 -15.62
C LYS A 45 9.13 -36.32 -14.87
N ILE A 46 9.49 -35.10 -14.45
CA ILE A 46 8.60 -34.23 -13.66
C ILE A 46 8.03 -33.09 -14.49
N TYR A 47 8.59 -32.85 -15.69
CA TYR A 47 8.23 -31.77 -16.60
C TYR A 47 6.72 -31.57 -16.72
N LYS A 48 5.95 -32.64 -16.97
CA LYS A 48 4.50 -32.54 -17.17
C LYS A 48 3.75 -32.07 -15.92
N ASP A 49 4.17 -32.52 -14.74
CA ASP A 49 3.50 -32.22 -13.47
C ASP A 49 3.81 -30.77 -13.05
N VAL A 50 5.09 -30.40 -13.12
CA VAL A 50 5.58 -29.07 -12.74
C VAL A 50 5.12 -28.00 -13.73
N LYS A 51 5.14 -28.28 -15.03
CA LYS A 51 4.79 -27.31 -16.09
C LYS A 51 3.39 -26.74 -15.90
N LEU A 52 2.43 -27.53 -15.47
CA LEU A 52 1.06 -27.06 -15.28
C LEU A 52 0.98 -25.96 -14.21
N ILE A 53 1.70 -26.12 -13.10
CA ILE A 53 1.78 -25.08 -12.05
C ILE A 53 2.58 -23.89 -12.55
N TYR A 54 3.70 -24.15 -13.22
CA TYR A 54 4.55 -23.10 -13.78
C TYR A 54 3.75 -22.17 -14.69
N GLU A 55 2.97 -22.72 -15.62
CA GLU A 55 2.07 -21.94 -16.51
C GLU A 55 1.03 -21.15 -15.69
N ALA A 56 0.47 -21.73 -14.63
CA ALA A 56 -0.46 -21.01 -13.75
C ALA A 56 0.22 -19.85 -13.00
N ILE A 57 1.50 -19.96 -12.64
CA ILE A 57 2.29 -18.87 -12.05
C ILE A 57 2.56 -17.78 -13.10
N LEU A 58 2.90 -18.15 -14.33
CA LEU A 58 3.08 -17.19 -15.44
C LEU A 58 1.81 -16.36 -15.68
N ASP A 59 0.65 -17.02 -15.64
CA ASP A 59 -0.64 -16.34 -15.78
C ASP A 59 -0.93 -15.41 -14.59
N ALA A 60 -0.65 -15.86 -13.36
CA ALA A 60 -0.84 -15.07 -12.14
C ALA A 60 0.08 -13.85 -12.04
N LEU A 61 1.26 -13.90 -12.67
CA LEU A 61 2.20 -12.79 -12.83
C LEU A 61 1.78 -11.81 -13.93
N GLU A 62 0.71 -12.09 -14.67
CA GLU A 62 0.31 -11.34 -15.86
C GLU A 62 1.45 -11.26 -16.88
N MET A 63 2.17 -12.37 -17.06
CA MET A 63 3.28 -12.45 -18.00
C MET A 63 2.79 -12.30 -19.44
N HIS A 64 3.48 -11.50 -20.23
CA HIS A 64 3.22 -11.38 -21.66
C HIS A 64 3.49 -12.69 -22.41
N GLU A 65 2.60 -13.06 -23.33
CA GLU A 65 2.62 -14.36 -24.03
C GLU A 65 3.92 -14.63 -24.80
N HIS A 66 4.55 -13.59 -25.36
CA HIS A 66 5.81 -13.74 -26.09
C HIS A 66 6.96 -14.19 -25.18
N TYR A 67 6.92 -13.87 -23.89
CA TYR A 67 7.91 -14.32 -22.92
C TYR A 67 7.64 -15.77 -22.48
N LYS A 68 6.37 -16.16 -22.28
CA LYS A 68 6.01 -17.52 -21.80
C LYS A 68 6.58 -18.63 -22.68
N ILE A 69 6.57 -18.46 -23.99
CA ILE A 69 7.07 -19.44 -24.97
C ILE A 69 8.61 -19.52 -24.96
N ARG A 70 9.27 -18.41 -24.62
CA ARG A 70 10.73 -18.25 -24.75
C ARG A 70 11.49 -18.75 -23.52
N ILE A 71 10.95 -18.54 -22.32
CA ILE A 71 11.69 -18.76 -21.07
C ILE A 71 12.23 -20.19 -20.96
N LEU A 72 11.38 -21.23 -21.12
CA LEU A 72 11.82 -22.62 -20.98
C LEU A 72 12.86 -23.04 -22.02
N LYS A 73 12.84 -22.42 -23.20
CA LYS A 73 13.86 -22.65 -24.24
C LYS A 73 15.20 -22.07 -23.81
N GLU A 74 15.20 -20.82 -23.31
CA GLU A 74 16.42 -20.16 -22.85
C GLU A 74 16.99 -20.77 -21.58
N VAL A 75 16.16 -21.35 -20.71
CA VAL A 75 16.67 -22.09 -19.55
C VAL A 75 17.59 -23.24 -19.99
N VAL A 76 17.35 -23.84 -21.16
CA VAL A 76 18.19 -24.90 -21.72
C VAL A 76 19.37 -24.34 -22.52
N GLU A 77 19.17 -23.25 -23.26
CA GLU A 77 20.18 -22.71 -24.19
C GLU A 77 21.16 -21.72 -23.53
N ASP A 78 20.71 -20.93 -22.57
CA ASP A 78 21.41 -19.76 -22.01
C ASP A 78 21.53 -19.80 -20.47
N PHE A 79 21.47 -20.99 -19.86
CA PHE A 79 21.50 -21.18 -18.40
C PHE A 79 22.62 -20.39 -17.70
N ASP A 80 23.86 -20.60 -18.13
CA ASP A 80 25.06 -20.03 -17.51
C ASP A 80 25.08 -18.50 -17.54
N LEU A 81 24.43 -17.89 -18.56
CA LEU A 81 24.39 -16.44 -18.72
C LEU A 81 23.34 -15.79 -17.82
N ARG A 82 22.23 -16.47 -17.57
CA ARG A 82 21.03 -15.89 -16.95
C ARG A 82 20.84 -16.26 -15.49
N ILE A 83 21.49 -17.31 -15.01
CA ILE A 83 21.37 -17.72 -13.61
C ILE A 83 21.83 -16.63 -12.64
N TYR A 84 22.86 -15.86 -13.01
CA TYR A 84 23.34 -14.74 -12.20
C TYR A 84 22.32 -13.59 -12.14
N ASP A 85 21.60 -13.31 -13.23
CA ASP A 85 20.51 -12.32 -13.24
C ASP A 85 19.43 -12.71 -12.21
N VAL A 86 19.12 -14.02 -12.08
CA VAL A 86 18.17 -14.52 -11.07
C VAL A 86 18.68 -14.24 -9.66
N PHE A 87 19.95 -14.50 -9.40
CA PHE A 87 20.55 -14.27 -8.09
C PHE A 87 20.54 -12.79 -7.70
N GLU A 88 20.90 -11.91 -8.64
CA GLU A 88 20.86 -10.46 -8.43
C GLU A 88 19.43 -9.92 -8.27
N ALA A 89 18.46 -10.47 -9.00
CA ALA A 89 17.08 -10.01 -8.93
C ALA A 89 16.39 -10.36 -7.61
N MET A 90 16.82 -11.43 -6.92
CA MET A 90 16.30 -11.87 -5.62
C MET A 90 17.00 -11.14 -4.44
N ASP A 91 17.11 -9.82 -4.55
CA ASP A 91 17.81 -8.91 -3.64
C ASP A 91 17.13 -8.65 -2.28
N THR A 92 15.92 -9.18 -2.08
CA THR A 92 15.16 -8.98 -0.84
C THR A 92 14.56 -10.28 -0.33
N LYS A 93 14.42 -10.38 1.00
CA LYS A 93 13.78 -11.54 1.66
C LYS A 93 12.36 -11.80 1.15
N GLU A 94 11.60 -10.76 0.83
CA GLU A 94 10.26 -10.89 0.26
C GLU A 94 10.29 -11.61 -1.10
N LYS A 95 11.20 -11.21 -2.00
CA LYS A 95 11.37 -11.86 -3.31
C LYS A 95 11.87 -13.29 -3.17
N GLN A 96 12.87 -13.52 -2.32
CA GLN A 96 13.41 -14.85 -2.04
C GLN A 96 12.35 -15.80 -1.48
N TYR A 97 11.58 -15.37 -0.47
CA TYR A 97 10.52 -16.20 0.11
C TYR A 97 9.41 -16.50 -0.88
N CYS A 98 9.00 -15.53 -1.70
CA CYS A 98 8.00 -15.76 -2.74
C CYS A 98 8.50 -16.78 -3.77
N PHE A 99 9.74 -16.61 -4.25
CA PHE A 99 10.37 -17.53 -5.20
C PHE A 99 10.46 -18.96 -4.66
N LEU A 100 10.98 -19.13 -3.44
CA LEU A 100 11.05 -20.44 -2.79
C LEU A 100 9.66 -21.04 -2.53
N SER A 101 8.67 -20.21 -2.20
CA SER A 101 7.28 -20.68 -2.02
C SER A 101 6.66 -21.17 -3.32
N ASP A 102 6.96 -20.53 -4.45
CA ASP A 102 6.53 -20.99 -5.76
C ASP A 102 7.22 -22.30 -6.17
N LEU A 103 8.52 -22.47 -5.88
CA LEU A 103 9.20 -23.75 -6.06
C LEU A 103 8.58 -24.86 -5.20
N LEU A 104 8.25 -24.57 -3.93
CA LEU A 104 7.55 -25.50 -3.03
C LEU A 104 6.16 -25.86 -3.57
N ARG A 105 5.42 -24.87 -4.10
CA ARG A 105 4.14 -25.10 -4.77
C ARG A 105 4.30 -26.02 -5.97
N MET A 106 5.28 -25.75 -6.82
CA MET A 106 5.61 -26.56 -8.00
C MET A 106 5.98 -28.00 -7.63
N LYS A 107 6.72 -28.19 -6.53
CA LYS A 107 7.08 -29.51 -5.98
C LYS A 107 5.84 -30.33 -5.59
N GLU A 108 4.82 -29.73 -5.00
CA GLU A 108 3.68 -30.44 -4.38
C GLU A 108 2.94 -31.39 -5.34
N LEU A 109 2.85 -31.06 -6.62
CA LEU A 109 2.16 -31.91 -7.60
C LEU A 109 3.06 -32.97 -8.25
N THR A 110 4.34 -33.01 -7.90
CA THR A 110 5.27 -34.00 -8.45
C THR A 110 5.05 -35.37 -7.84
N LEU A 111 4.74 -36.36 -8.69
CA LEU A 111 4.62 -37.77 -8.25
C LEU A 111 5.97 -38.49 -8.21
N TRP A 112 6.95 -37.97 -8.95
CA TRP A 112 8.30 -38.50 -9.09
C TRP A 112 9.29 -37.35 -8.98
N GLY A 113 10.54 -37.61 -8.60
CA GLY A 113 11.59 -36.57 -8.58
C GLY A 113 11.52 -35.59 -7.41
N GLU A 114 10.84 -35.97 -6.33
CA GLU A 114 10.77 -35.16 -5.10
C GLU A 114 12.16 -34.75 -4.59
N THR A 115 13.11 -35.70 -4.58
CA THR A 115 14.51 -35.47 -4.21
C THR A 115 15.18 -34.42 -5.09
N TYR A 116 14.92 -34.44 -6.40
CA TYR A 116 15.47 -33.45 -7.33
C TYR A 116 14.89 -32.05 -7.05
N CYS A 117 13.58 -31.95 -6.80
CA CYS A 117 12.95 -30.69 -6.42
C CYS A 117 13.53 -30.14 -5.11
N ASP A 118 13.71 -31.00 -4.10
CA ASP A 118 14.30 -30.61 -2.82
C ASP A 118 15.74 -30.12 -2.97
N GLU A 119 16.58 -30.81 -3.76
CA GLU A 119 17.95 -30.38 -4.05
C GLU A 119 17.98 -28.99 -4.70
N ILE A 120 17.13 -28.73 -5.69
CA ILE A 120 17.04 -27.42 -6.34
C ILE A 120 16.60 -26.32 -5.36
N ILE A 121 15.57 -26.59 -4.54
CA ILE A 121 15.09 -25.65 -3.53
C ILE A 121 16.18 -25.35 -2.50
N GLU A 122 16.93 -26.35 -2.04
CA GLU A 122 18.01 -26.19 -1.08
C GLU A 122 19.18 -25.39 -1.66
N ILE A 123 19.55 -25.62 -2.93
CA ILE A 123 20.58 -24.82 -3.63
C ILE A 123 20.16 -23.35 -3.71
N PHE A 124 18.92 -23.05 -4.13
CA PHE A 124 18.45 -21.67 -4.17
C PHE A 124 18.39 -21.03 -2.79
N ALA A 125 17.94 -21.77 -1.77
CA ALA A 125 17.92 -21.27 -0.39
C ALA A 125 19.34 -20.94 0.11
N GLU A 126 20.34 -21.77 -0.22
CA GLU A 126 21.74 -21.51 0.11
C GLU A 126 22.28 -20.26 -0.61
N VAL A 127 22.07 -20.14 -1.92
CA VAL A 127 22.50 -18.98 -2.71
C VAL A 127 21.86 -17.67 -2.22
N PHE A 128 20.60 -17.72 -1.83
CA PHE A 128 19.87 -16.56 -1.29
C PHE A 128 20.14 -16.28 0.19
N GLU A 129 21.03 -17.06 0.83
CA GLU A 129 21.33 -16.95 2.25
C GLU A 129 20.05 -17.02 3.12
N VAL A 130 19.14 -17.92 2.75
CA VAL A 130 17.93 -18.25 3.52
C VAL A 130 18.30 -19.31 4.53
N SER A 131 18.16 -18.99 5.82
CA SER A 131 18.49 -19.90 6.91
C SER A 131 17.62 -21.15 6.91
N LYS A 132 18.07 -22.18 7.64
CA LYS A 132 17.29 -23.42 7.81
C LYS A 132 15.96 -23.15 8.50
N GLU A 133 15.92 -22.22 9.44
CA GLU A 133 14.73 -21.79 10.14
C GLU A 133 13.73 -21.11 9.19
N GLU A 134 14.20 -20.25 8.29
CA GLU A 134 13.37 -19.60 7.26
C GLU A 134 12.80 -20.61 6.27
N LEU A 135 13.64 -21.51 5.72
CA LEU A 135 13.19 -22.52 4.78
C LEU A 135 12.21 -23.51 5.42
N THR A 136 12.46 -23.90 6.68
CA THR A 136 11.54 -24.76 7.45
C THR A 136 10.19 -24.09 7.64
N PHE A 137 10.18 -22.80 7.99
CA PHE A 137 8.95 -22.02 8.08
C PHE A 137 8.16 -22.02 6.77
N LEU A 138 8.81 -21.76 5.63
CA LEU A 138 8.14 -21.77 4.32
C LEU A 138 7.53 -23.14 4.01
N LYS A 139 8.28 -24.23 4.23
CA LYS A 139 7.81 -25.61 4.05
C LYS A 139 6.61 -25.93 4.93
N GLU A 140 6.68 -25.62 6.22
CA GLU A 140 5.60 -25.89 7.18
C GLU A 140 4.35 -25.04 6.91
N PHE A 141 4.52 -23.73 6.72
CA PHE A 141 3.39 -22.82 6.48
C PHE A 141 2.65 -23.19 5.21
N TRP A 142 3.38 -23.54 4.15
CA TRP A 142 2.83 -24.05 2.90
C TRP A 142 2.02 -25.34 3.11
N ASN A 143 2.60 -26.32 3.80
CA ASN A 143 1.95 -27.59 4.12
C ASN A 143 0.66 -27.41 4.94
N PHE A 144 0.68 -26.52 5.94
CA PHE A 144 -0.51 -26.15 6.71
C PHE A 144 -1.59 -25.52 5.83
N GLY A 145 -1.20 -24.70 4.85
CA GLY A 145 -2.13 -24.10 3.89
C GLY A 145 -2.86 -25.14 3.02
N ILE A 146 -2.12 -26.09 2.46
CA ILE A 146 -2.68 -27.19 1.65
C ILE A 146 -3.68 -28.01 2.46
N HIS A 147 -3.32 -28.38 3.68
CA HIS A 147 -4.17 -29.18 4.57
C HIS A 147 -5.21 -28.35 5.35
N LYS A 148 -5.33 -27.05 5.06
CA LYS A 148 -6.26 -26.12 5.71
C LYS A 148 -6.17 -26.08 7.24
N GLN A 149 -4.96 -26.30 7.76
CA GLN A 149 -4.61 -26.35 9.17
C GLN A 149 -4.33 -24.94 9.71
N SER A 150 -5.40 -24.14 9.81
CA SER A 150 -5.30 -22.70 10.09
C SER A 150 -4.67 -22.38 11.45
N GLU A 151 -4.99 -23.14 12.50
CA GLU A 151 -4.43 -22.90 13.84
C GLU A 151 -2.91 -23.15 13.87
N GLN A 152 -2.47 -24.23 13.22
CA GLN A 152 -1.05 -24.55 13.07
C GLN A 152 -0.32 -23.51 12.23
N ALA A 153 -0.91 -23.06 11.13
CA ALA A 153 -0.35 -21.99 10.29
C ALA A 153 -0.15 -20.68 11.09
N VAL A 154 -1.14 -20.31 11.90
CA VAL A 154 -1.05 -19.12 12.79
C VAL A 154 0.04 -19.31 13.85
N SER A 155 0.14 -20.49 14.46
CA SER A 155 1.18 -20.80 15.45
C SER A 155 2.59 -20.74 14.83
N CYS A 156 2.77 -21.34 13.65
CA CYS A 156 3.99 -21.33 12.86
C CYS A 156 4.43 -19.89 12.52
N TYR A 157 3.48 -19.07 12.03
CA TYR A 157 3.71 -17.65 11.78
C TYR A 157 4.14 -16.87 13.05
N ASN A 158 3.45 -17.06 14.16
CA ASN A 158 3.77 -16.36 15.41
C ASN A 158 5.17 -16.73 15.93
N GLN A 159 5.57 -18.00 15.81
CA GLN A 159 6.90 -18.45 16.20
C GLN A 159 7.97 -17.84 15.28
N PHE A 160 7.73 -17.78 13.97
CA PHE A 160 8.63 -17.15 13.01
C PHE A 160 8.88 -15.67 13.35
N ARG A 161 7.82 -14.93 13.69
CA ARG A 161 7.91 -13.54 14.15
C ARG A 161 8.65 -13.39 15.48
N LYS A 162 8.43 -14.31 16.43
CA LYS A 162 9.11 -14.32 17.73
C LYS A 162 10.62 -14.54 17.60
N ASN A 163 11.05 -15.26 16.56
CA ASN A 163 12.46 -15.48 16.24
C ASN A 163 13.12 -14.28 15.52
N GLY A 164 12.38 -13.19 15.30
CA GLY A 164 12.92 -11.95 14.71
C GLY A 164 12.78 -11.87 13.18
N TYR A 165 12.19 -12.88 12.54
CA TYR A 165 11.98 -12.86 11.10
C TYR A 165 10.70 -12.10 10.71
N TYR A 166 10.63 -11.65 9.46
CA TYR A 166 9.48 -10.94 8.91
C TYR A 166 9.10 -11.52 7.55
N ILE A 167 7.81 -11.67 7.31
CA ILE A 167 7.22 -12.02 6.02
C ILE A 167 5.92 -11.22 5.90
N SER A 168 5.67 -10.63 4.73
CA SER A 168 4.50 -9.78 4.54
C SER A 168 3.20 -10.58 4.60
N PHE A 169 2.12 -9.95 5.06
CA PHE A 169 0.79 -10.55 5.00
C PHE A 169 0.32 -10.81 3.55
N LYS A 170 0.78 -9.99 2.59
CA LYS A 170 0.50 -10.19 1.16
C LYS A 170 1.04 -11.54 0.70
N LEU A 171 2.29 -11.86 1.04
CA LEU A 171 2.90 -13.14 0.68
C LEU A 171 2.27 -14.30 1.45
N LEU A 172 1.99 -14.15 2.74
CA LEU A 172 1.27 -15.20 3.50
C LEU A 172 -0.10 -15.51 2.91
N SER A 173 -0.83 -14.48 2.47
CA SER A 173 -2.14 -14.65 1.82
C SER A 173 -2.01 -15.24 0.41
N TYR A 174 -0.91 -14.99 -0.28
CA TYR A 174 -0.60 -15.67 -1.54
C TYR A 174 -0.29 -17.16 -1.33
N MET A 175 0.47 -17.49 -0.28
CA MET A 175 0.79 -18.86 0.09
C MET A 175 -0.45 -19.62 0.57
N TYR A 176 -1.24 -19.01 1.44
CA TYR A 176 -2.45 -19.60 2.01
C TYR A 176 -3.62 -18.61 1.98
N PRO A 177 -4.40 -18.54 0.88
CA PRO A 177 -5.44 -17.53 0.67
C PRO A 177 -6.57 -17.45 1.69
N SER A 178 -6.83 -18.53 2.43
CA SER A 178 -7.85 -18.56 3.49
C SER A 178 -7.28 -18.33 4.90
N ILE A 179 -6.01 -17.96 5.03
CA ILE A 179 -5.43 -17.61 6.32
C ILE A 179 -6.15 -16.40 6.92
N ILE A 180 -6.45 -16.46 8.22
CA ILE A 180 -7.04 -15.36 8.96
C ILE A 180 -6.05 -14.92 10.03
N LEU A 181 -5.31 -13.86 9.73
CA LEU A 181 -4.49 -13.13 10.71
C LEU A 181 -5.19 -11.82 11.02
N LYS A 182 -5.34 -11.50 12.31
CA LYS A 182 -5.90 -10.24 12.77
C LYS A 182 -5.08 -9.72 13.93
N GLU A 183 -4.73 -8.45 13.86
CA GLU A 183 -4.08 -7.75 14.97
C GLU A 183 -5.07 -6.87 15.70
N ARG A 184 -4.89 -6.76 17.01
CA ARG A 184 -5.69 -5.89 17.85
C ARG A 184 -4.76 -5.14 18.79
N TYR A 185 -4.85 -3.81 18.74
CA TYR A 185 -4.15 -2.92 19.65
C TYR A 185 -5.20 -2.21 20.49
N LYS A 186 -4.97 -2.14 21.81
CA LYS A 186 -5.71 -1.21 22.67
C LYS A 186 -4.94 0.10 22.64
N ASP A 187 -3.88 0.19 23.43
CA ASP A 187 -2.91 1.28 23.38
C ASP A 187 -1.55 0.72 22.96
N LEU A 188 -0.78 1.49 22.21
CA LEU A 188 0.57 1.13 21.77
C LEU A 188 1.45 2.37 21.82
N THR A 189 2.63 2.26 22.41
CA THR A 189 3.67 3.29 22.31
C THR A 189 4.84 2.71 21.53
N ILE A 190 5.29 3.45 20.52
CA ILE A 190 6.44 3.11 19.68
C ILE A 190 7.56 4.10 20.02
N GLY A 191 8.61 3.59 20.66
CA GLY A 191 9.78 4.34 21.13
C GLY A 191 10.91 4.43 20.11
N ALA A 192 12.02 5.06 20.53
CA ALA A 192 13.19 5.25 19.69
C ALA A 192 13.80 3.90 19.24
N GLY A 193 14.03 3.76 17.94
CA GLY A 193 14.59 2.54 17.34
C GLY A 193 13.55 1.44 17.09
N GLU A 194 12.31 1.61 17.55
CA GLU A 194 11.24 0.66 17.31
C GLU A 194 10.55 0.94 15.98
N THR A 195 10.26 -0.12 15.24
CA THR A 195 9.45 -0.07 14.01
C THR A 195 8.30 -1.05 14.13
N VAL A 196 7.07 -0.56 13.97
CA VAL A 196 5.87 -1.40 13.91
C VAL A 196 5.31 -1.34 12.50
N ILE A 197 5.08 -2.52 11.92
CA ILE A 197 4.52 -2.70 10.58
C ILE A 197 3.10 -3.27 10.73
N MET A 198 2.11 -2.51 10.28
CA MET A 198 0.71 -2.91 10.18
C MET A 198 0.39 -3.22 8.71
N ASP A 199 0.60 -4.47 8.34
CA ASP A 199 0.40 -5.00 6.98
C ASP A 199 -0.78 -5.98 6.87
N LYS A 200 -1.47 -6.24 7.99
CA LYS A 200 -2.59 -7.17 8.12
C LYS A 200 -3.87 -6.42 8.45
N PRO A 201 -5.03 -7.10 8.44
CA PRO A 201 -6.23 -6.57 9.05
C PRO A 201 -6.00 -6.27 10.54
N THR A 202 -6.10 -4.99 10.91
CA THR A 202 -5.74 -4.50 12.24
C THR A 202 -6.85 -3.65 12.83
N SER A 203 -7.26 -3.94 14.06
CA SER A 203 -8.19 -3.12 14.84
C SER A 203 -7.45 -2.36 15.94
N ILE A 204 -7.62 -1.04 16.00
CA ILE A 204 -7.01 -0.17 17.01
C ILE A 204 -8.13 0.40 17.88
N TYR A 205 -8.17 0.03 19.17
CA TYR A 205 -9.22 0.40 20.12
C TYR A 205 -8.88 1.59 21.02
N GLY A 206 -7.65 2.08 20.97
CA GLY A 206 -7.15 3.17 21.79
C GLY A 206 -6.06 3.94 21.05
N THR A 207 -5.09 4.48 21.77
CA THR A 207 -4.10 5.40 21.19
C THR A 207 -2.87 4.67 20.70
N ILE A 208 -2.49 4.91 19.44
CA ILE A 208 -1.14 4.60 18.97
C ILE A 208 -0.30 5.87 19.10
N TYR A 209 0.73 5.85 19.95
CA TYR A 209 1.63 6.98 20.18
C TYR A 209 3.01 6.66 19.61
N VAL A 210 3.47 7.44 18.64
CA VAL A 210 4.76 7.26 17.97
C VAL A 210 5.70 8.38 18.42
N LYS A 211 6.63 8.04 19.31
CA LYS A 211 7.59 8.99 19.89
C LYS A 211 8.75 9.27 18.94
N SER A 212 9.53 10.29 19.28
CA SER A 212 10.79 10.61 18.60
C SER A 212 11.68 9.38 18.42
N GLY A 213 12.11 9.15 17.19
CA GLY A 213 12.91 7.98 16.79
C GLY A 213 12.12 6.69 16.53
N GLY A 214 10.83 6.65 16.83
CA GLY A 214 9.94 5.52 16.52
C GLY A 214 9.33 5.62 15.12
N THR A 215 8.99 4.47 14.54
CA THR A 215 8.43 4.38 13.18
C THR A 215 7.17 3.51 13.14
N LEU A 216 6.09 4.05 12.57
CA LEU A 216 4.87 3.32 12.24
C LEU A 216 4.73 3.22 10.71
N LEU A 217 4.66 2.00 10.20
CA LEU A 217 4.44 1.69 8.79
C LEU A 217 3.07 1.02 8.65
N ILE A 218 2.17 1.58 7.85
CA ILE A 218 0.87 0.97 7.51
C ILE A 218 0.88 0.65 6.02
N HIS A 219 1.25 -0.59 5.68
CA HIS A 219 1.59 -0.99 4.31
C HIS A 219 0.72 -2.18 3.85
N GLY A 220 -0.25 -1.97 2.96
CA GLY A 220 -1.19 -3.01 2.55
C GLY A 220 -2.29 -3.33 3.57
N GLY A 221 -2.28 -2.64 4.72
CA GLY A 221 -3.13 -2.95 5.87
C GLY A 221 -4.58 -2.44 5.71
N ALA A 222 -5.53 -3.27 6.13
CA ALA A 222 -6.91 -2.85 6.37
C ALA A 222 -7.10 -2.51 7.85
N VAL A 223 -7.04 -1.22 8.17
CA VAL A 223 -7.05 -0.72 9.56
C VAL A 223 -8.44 -0.22 9.93
N SER A 224 -9.01 -0.77 11.00
CA SER A 224 -10.20 -0.24 11.67
C SER A 224 -9.78 0.55 12.91
N LEU A 225 -9.93 1.87 12.85
CA LEU A 225 -9.45 2.79 13.88
C LEU A 225 -10.59 3.29 14.75
N TYR A 226 -10.68 2.79 15.98
CA TYR A 226 -11.61 3.22 17.04
C TYR A 226 -10.97 4.18 18.05
N GLY A 227 -9.67 4.46 17.93
CA GLY A 227 -8.96 5.48 18.70
C GLY A 227 -8.22 6.45 17.79
N VAL A 228 -7.09 7.00 18.22
CA VAL A 228 -6.31 7.98 17.46
C VAL A 228 -4.88 7.53 17.25
N ILE A 229 -4.25 8.06 16.19
CA ILE A 229 -2.82 7.92 15.96
C ILE A 229 -2.18 9.27 16.26
N ILE A 230 -1.24 9.30 17.19
CA ILE A 230 -0.48 10.49 17.58
C ILE A 230 0.98 10.25 17.23
N ILE A 231 1.52 11.11 16.38
CA ILE A 231 2.94 11.16 16.03
C ILE A 231 3.54 12.37 16.75
N ASP A 232 4.60 12.14 17.52
CA ASP A 232 5.29 13.16 18.32
C ASP A 232 6.81 12.96 18.13
N GLY A 233 7.37 13.63 17.12
CA GLY A 233 8.76 13.45 16.69
C GLY A 233 9.07 12.14 15.93
N GLY A 234 8.10 11.23 15.85
CA GLY A 234 8.23 9.93 15.17
C GLY A 234 8.07 10.00 13.65
N LYS A 235 7.94 8.84 13.01
CA LYS A 235 7.67 8.71 11.56
C LYS A 235 6.39 7.92 11.30
N LEU A 236 5.66 8.33 10.25
CA LEU A 236 4.49 7.63 9.74
C LEU A 236 4.59 7.52 8.22
N ASP A 237 4.48 6.30 7.71
CA ASP A 237 4.39 5.99 6.27
C ASP A 237 3.15 5.11 6.04
N ILE A 238 2.22 5.58 5.21
CA ILE A 238 0.99 4.87 4.87
C ILE A 238 0.98 4.59 3.38
N ARG A 239 1.02 3.32 3.00
CA ARG A 239 1.04 2.92 1.58
C ARG A 239 0.06 1.80 1.29
N ASN A 240 -0.60 1.86 0.13
CA ASN A 240 -1.45 0.78 -0.35
C ASN A 240 -2.49 0.31 0.69
N SER A 241 -2.96 1.22 1.55
CA SER A 241 -3.69 0.87 2.76
C SER A 241 -5.08 1.45 2.80
N ARG A 242 -5.97 0.80 3.54
CA ARG A 242 -7.31 1.30 3.81
C ARG A 242 -7.48 1.52 5.31
N ILE A 243 -7.62 2.77 5.71
CA ILE A 243 -7.89 3.16 7.10
C ILE A 243 -9.35 3.58 7.20
N GLN A 244 -10.13 2.85 7.98
CA GLN A 244 -11.50 3.19 8.29
C GLN A 244 -11.61 3.65 9.74
N ILE A 245 -11.95 4.92 9.93
CA ILE A 245 -12.31 5.44 11.24
C ILE A 245 -13.68 4.84 11.61
N LYS A 246 -13.74 4.24 12.80
CA LYS A 246 -14.90 3.52 13.35
C LYS A 246 -15.36 4.10 14.69
N GLN A 247 -14.81 5.24 15.09
CA GLN A 247 -15.25 5.93 16.30
C GLN A 247 -16.72 6.34 16.21
N GLU A 248 -17.45 6.11 17.30
CA GLU A 248 -18.83 6.56 17.47
C GLU A 248 -18.87 8.04 17.89
N GLU A 249 -17.94 8.44 18.76
CA GLU A 249 -17.80 9.83 19.19
C GLU A 249 -17.16 10.67 18.10
N ARG A 250 -17.61 11.93 18.01
CA ARG A 250 -17.02 12.90 17.10
C ARG A 250 -15.77 13.50 17.72
N ILE A 251 -14.62 13.28 17.10
CA ILE A 251 -13.33 13.79 17.55
C ILE A 251 -12.80 14.88 16.61
N GLY A 252 -11.64 15.44 16.95
CA GLY A 252 -10.91 16.35 16.07
C GLY A 252 -10.32 15.62 14.85
N ALA A 253 -8.99 15.49 14.78
CA ALA A 253 -8.33 14.70 13.73
C ALA A 253 -8.01 13.27 14.21
N ALA A 254 -8.19 12.28 13.33
CA ALA A 254 -7.89 10.88 13.60
C ALA A 254 -6.37 10.60 13.67
N ILE A 255 -5.59 11.31 12.85
CA ILE A 255 -4.13 11.31 12.83
C ILE A 255 -3.64 12.70 13.23
N GLN A 256 -2.90 12.75 14.34
CA GLN A 256 -2.39 13.99 14.92
C GLN A 256 -0.87 13.94 14.87
N VAL A 257 -0.24 14.94 14.27
CA VAL A 257 1.19 14.95 14.01
C VAL A 257 1.81 16.20 14.58
N LYS A 258 2.79 15.99 15.47
CA LYS A 258 3.59 17.02 16.12
C LYS A 258 5.06 16.73 15.94
N ASP A 259 5.85 17.80 15.80
CA ASP A 259 7.32 17.76 15.78
C ASP A 259 7.92 16.75 14.77
N CYS A 260 7.17 16.39 13.72
CA CYS A 260 7.58 15.38 12.75
C CYS A 260 8.25 16.05 11.54
N GLY A 261 9.32 15.43 11.03
CA GLY A 261 9.99 15.91 9.82
C GLY A 261 9.17 15.71 8.55
N VAL A 262 8.69 14.48 8.30
CA VAL A 262 7.96 14.12 7.08
C VAL A 262 6.92 13.02 7.38
N ILE A 263 5.70 13.21 6.89
CA ILE A 263 4.64 12.20 6.82
C ILE A 263 4.36 11.89 5.35
N PHE A 264 4.24 10.60 5.02
CA PHE A 264 3.99 10.14 3.66
C PHE A 264 2.74 9.27 3.58
N ILE A 265 1.87 9.57 2.62
CA ILE A 265 0.65 8.81 2.34
C ILE A 265 0.55 8.58 0.83
N GLU A 266 0.50 7.33 0.40
CA GLU A 266 0.49 6.97 -1.01
C GLU A 266 -0.47 5.81 -1.31
N GLN A 267 -1.18 5.87 -2.44
CA GLN A 267 -2.03 4.77 -2.91
C GLN A 267 -3.02 4.27 -1.84
N SER A 268 -3.54 5.18 -1.01
CA SER A 268 -4.28 4.81 0.20
C SER A 268 -5.66 5.45 0.27
N LEU A 269 -6.58 4.79 0.96
CA LEU A 269 -7.93 5.29 1.26
C LEU A 269 -8.06 5.51 2.76
N ILE A 270 -8.36 6.75 3.16
CA ILE A 270 -8.67 7.10 4.55
C ILE A 270 -10.12 7.59 4.61
N PHE A 271 -10.93 6.89 5.41
CA PHE A 271 -12.37 7.07 5.51
C PHE A 271 -12.77 7.55 6.91
N GLY A 272 -13.20 8.81 7.01
CA GLY A 272 -13.52 9.50 8.27
C GLY A 272 -14.86 9.12 8.90
N ASN A 273 -15.75 8.45 8.16
CA ASN A 273 -17.08 8.06 8.62
C ASN A 273 -17.93 9.22 9.20
N TYR A 274 -17.67 10.44 8.74
CA TYR A 274 -18.29 11.69 9.23
C TYR A 274 -18.17 11.88 10.75
N SER A 275 -17.12 11.34 11.38
CA SER A 275 -16.88 11.51 12.81
C SER A 275 -15.70 12.41 13.15
N CYS A 276 -14.85 12.75 12.17
CA CYS A 276 -13.60 13.45 12.40
C CYS A 276 -13.08 14.16 11.14
N GLY A 277 -12.11 15.06 11.33
CA GLY A 277 -11.08 15.34 10.32
C GLY A 277 -10.07 14.19 10.26
N LEU A 278 -9.26 14.11 9.21
CA LEU A 278 -8.35 12.97 9.04
C LEU A 278 -6.97 13.25 9.61
N ILE A 279 -6.38 14.38 9.21
CA ILE A 279 -4.99 14.70 9.52
C ILE A 279 -4.92 16.12 10.09
N SER A 280 -4.26 16.28 11.23
CA SER A 280 -3.81 17.56 11.74
C SER A 280 -2.30 17.49 11.94
N GLN A 281 -1.56 18.40 11.31
CA GLN A 281 -0.10 18.42 11.38
C GLN A 281 0.43 19.85 11.54
N ASP A 282 1.22 20.08 12.59
CA ASP A 282 1.73 21.41 12.96
C ASP A 282 3.21 21.65 12.63
N ALA A 283 3.91 20.63 12.13
CA ALA A 283 5.34 20.69 11.84
C ALA A 283 5.73 19.90 10.57
N GLY A 284 6.88 20.26 9.99
CA GLY A 284 7.51 19.48 8.92
C GLY A 284 6.76 19.44 7.59
N HIS A 285 6.81 18.30 6.91
CA HIS A 285 6.31 18.12 5.55
C HIS A 285 5.20 17.04 5.51
N LEU A 286 4.11 17.32 4.82
CA LEU A 286 3.06 16.35 4.52
C LEU A 286 3.02 16.09 3.02
N ILE A 287 3.16 14.82 2.63
CA ILE A 287 3.13 14.41 1.22
C ILE A 287 2.03 13.37 1.04
N ILE A 288 1.07 13.66 0.18
CA ILE A 288 -0.05 12.77 -0.14
C ILE A 288 -0.11 12.55 -1.66
N ARG A 289 -0.11 11.28 -2.10
CA ARG A 289 -0.11 10.92 -3.52
C ARG A 289 -1.09 9.80 -3.81
N ASP A 290 -1.75 9.86 -4.97
CA ASP A 290 -2.53 8.72 -5.49
C ASP A 290 -3.55 8.17 -4.49
N SER A 291 -4.13 9.04 -3.66
CA SER A 291 -4.89 8.64 -2.47
C SER A 291 -6.28 9.27 -2.44
N GLU A 292 -7.16 8.71 -1.61
CA GLU A 292 -8.51 9.20 -1.37
C GLU A 292 -8.72 9.47 0.13
N LEU A 293 -9.14 10.69 0.44
CA LEU A 293 -9.45 11.18 1.78
C LEU A 293 -10.91 11.61 1.78
N ARG A 294 -11.78 10.95 2.53
CA ARG A 294 -13.22 11.22 2.41
C ARG A 294 -14.04 11.07 3.68
N ASP A 295 -15.27 11.57 3.58
CA ASP A 295 -16.34 11.43 4.56
C ASP A 295 -15.92 12.01 5.91
N THR A 296 -15.65 13.30 5.94
CA THR A 296 -15.19 14.00 7.15
C THR A 296 -16.27 14.95 7.68
N ASP A 297 -16.30 15.10 9.00
CA ASP A 297 -17.15 16.06 9.72
C ASP A 297 -16.33 16.57 10.92
N LYS A 298 -16.74 17.67 11.56
CA LYS A 298 -16.01 18.43 12.59
C LYS A 298 -14.82 19.28 12.16
N MET A 299 -13.89 18.73 11.39
CA MET A 299 -12.69 19.45 10.95
C MET A 299 -12.49 19.28 9.45
N ALA A 300 -11.57 20.06 8.87
CA ALA A 300 -11.15 19.81 7.49
C ALA A 300 -10.56 18.40 7.38
N ALA A 301 -10.59 17.81 6.18
CA ALA A 301 -9.93 16.51 6.00
C ALA A 301 -8.43 16.60 6.32
N VAL A 302 -7.79 17.70 5.93
CA VAL A 302 -6.40 18.02 6.30
C VAL A 302 -6.34 19.43 6.88
N GLU A 303 -5.85 19.55 8.11
CA GLU A 303 -5.41 20.81 8.71
C GLU A 303 -3.89 20.83 8.83
N PHE A 304 -3.25 21.87 8.32
CA PHE A 304 -1.81 21.90 8.19
C PHE A 304 -1.23 23.28 8.49
N THR A 305 -0.27 23.34 9.42
CA THR A 305 0.47 24.57 9.78
C THR A 305 1.99 24.37 9.77
N GLY A 306 2.46 23.24 9.25
CA GLY A 306 3.88 22.91 9.11
C GLY A 306 4.58 23.68 7.97
N LYS A 307 5.71 23.14 7.50
CA LYS A 307 6.56 23.80 6.48
C LYS A 307 6.03 23.65 5.06
N SER A 308 5.56 22.46 4.67
CA SER A 308 4.90 22.29 3.37
C SER A 308 3.94 21.12 3.27
N LEU A 309 2.80 21.36 2.63
CA LEU A 309 1.85 20.33 2.19
C LEU A 309 1.94 20.15 0.67
N THR A 310 2.26 18.92 0.22
CA THR A 310 2.29 18.55 -1.19
C THR A 310 1.30 17.44 -1.49
N MET A 311 0.41 17.66 -2.46
CA MET A 311 -0.61 16.71 -2.87
C MET A 311 -0.57 16.48 -4.38
N LYS A 312 -0.56 15.22 -4.81
CA LYS A 312 -0.63 14.88 -6.24
C LYS A 312 -1.61 13.75 -6.50
N ARG A 313 -2.56 13.93 -7.44
CA ARG A 313 -3.58 12.91 -7.78
C ARG A 313 -4.32 12.41 -6.54
N VAL A 314 -4.78 13.36 -5.72
CA VAL A 314 -5.53 13.06 -4.50
C VAL A 314 -7.01 13.42 -4.70
N LEU A 315 -7.90 12.54 -4.26
CA LEU A 315 -9.33 12.82 -4.17
C LEU A 315 -9.69 13.20 -2.73
N LEU A 316 -10.24 14.40 -2.55
CA LEU A 316 -10.96 14.77 -1.34
C LEU A 316 -12.46 14.76 -1.63
N LYS A 317 -13.22 13.99 -0.85
CA LYS A 317 -14.65 13.79 -1.12
C LYS A 317 -15.50 13.88 0.13
N ASP A 318 -16.65 14.56 0.02
CA ASP A 318 -17.66 14.67 1.08
C ASP A 318 -17.05 15.18 2.41
N CYS A 319 -16.22 16.23 2.33
CA CYS A 319 -15.54 16.83 3.47
C CYS A 319 -16.35 18.02 4.01
N LYS A 320 -17.08 17.85 5.12
CA LYS A 320 -18.13 18.81 5.55
C LYS A 320 -17.65 20.10 6.21
N ASN A 321 -16.38 20.17 6.62
CA ASN A 321 -15.77 21.36 7.24
C ASN A 321 -14.45 21.76 6.56
N GLY A 322 -14.36 21.51 5.25
CA GLY A 322 -13.24 21.84 4.38
C GLY A 322 -12.51 20.60 3.87
N GLY A 323 -12.05 20.64 2.63
CA GLY A 323 -11.06 19.66 2.16
C GLY A 323 -9.72 19.89 2.84
N ILE A 324 -9.14 21.08 2.66
CA ILE A 324 -7.85 21.47 3.20
C ILE A 324 -7.95 22.82 3.90
N ARG A 325 -7.39 22.93 5.10
CA ARG A 325 -7.11 24.19 5.80
C ARG A 325 -5.60 24.29 5.99
N ASN A 326 -4.98 25.23 5.30
CA ASN A 326 -3.53 25.45 5.32
C ASN A 326 -3.22 26.83 5.89
N GLU A 327 -2.63 26.88 7.07
CA GLU A 327 -2.43 28.12 7.82
C GLU A 327 -0.95 28.33 8.20
N GLY A 328 -0.63 29.50 8.77
CA GLY A 328 0.71 29.82 9.23
C GLY A 328 1.71 30.04 8.09
N ASN A 329 2.98 29.72 8.32
CA ASN A 329 4.03 29.85 7.30
C ASN A 329 4.21 28.54 6.53
N SER A 330 3.11 28.07 5.94
CA SER A 330 3.04 26.80 5.22
C SER A 330 2.94 26.99 3.71
N ARG A 331 3.89 26.41 2.98
CA ARG A 331 3.82 26.29 1.52
C ARG A 331 2.81 25.20 1.12
N LEU A 332 1.96 25.49 0.14
CA LEU A 332 0.97 24.54 -0.37
C LEU A 332 1.17 24.26 -1.86
N ILE A 333 1.30 22.98 -2.24
CA ILE A 333 1.37 22.54 -3.64
C ILE A 333 0.35 21.43 -3.85
N ILE A 334 -0.64 21.67 -4.69
CA ILE A 334 -1.68 20.70 -5.05
C ILE A 334 -1.68 20.56 -6.57
N ASN A 335 -1.54 19.34 -7.08
CA ASN A 335 -1.53 19.09 -8.51
C ASN A 335 -2.36 17.85 -8.90
N GLU A 336 -3.08 17.91 -10.02
CA GLU A 336 -3.85 16.77 -10.58
C GLU A 336 -4.89 16.20 -9.58
N SER A 337 -5.35 16.99 -8.62
CA SER A 337 -6.24 16.55 -7.53
C SER A 337 -7.70 16.96 -7.73
N GLN A 338 -8.61 16.26 -7.03
CA GLN A 338 -10.04 16.46 -7.14
C GLN A 338 -10.66 16.77 -5.77
N PHE A 339 -11.57 17.73 -5.74
CA PHE A 339 -12.37 18.11 -4.57
C PHE A 339 -13.84 17.97 -4.94
N ILE A 340 -14.54 17.05 -4.28
CA ILE A 340 -15.94 16.72 -4.59
C ILE A 340 -16.79 16.89 -3.35
N SER A 341 -17.81 17.74 -3.44
CA SER A 341 -18.78 17.96 -2.35
C SER A 341 -18.13 18.40 -1.02
N CYS A 342 -17.00 19.11 -1.09
CA CYS A 342 -16.36 19.67 0.10
C CYS A 342 -17.06 20.99 0.49
N THR A 343 -17.36 21.17 1.77
CA THR A 343 -18.10 22.33 2.30
C THR A 343 -17.38 22.98 3.46
N ALA A 344 -17.43 24.31 3.58
CA ALA A 344 -16.91 25.05 4.73
C ALA A 344 -17.60 26.43 4.84
N GLU A 345 -17.30 27.24 5.85
CA GLU A 345 -17.71 28.66 5.86
C GLU A 345 -17.00 29.45 4.76
N HIS A 346 -15.69 29.18 4.59
CA HIS A 346 -14.82 29.70 3.54
C HIS A 346 -13.96 28.56 2.99
N GLY A 347 -13.70 28.53 1.68
CA GLY A 347 -12.72 27.57 1.13
C GLY A 347 -13.18 26.12 1.21
N GLY A 348 -14.40 25.82 0.73
CA GLY A 348 -14.98 24.47 0.81
C GLY A 348 -14.02 23.37 0.34
N GLY A 349 -13.35 23.58 -0.81
CA GLY A 349 -12.22 22.76 -1.23
C GLY A 349 -10.94 23.08 -0.47
N VAL A 350 -10.42 24.31 -0.63
CA VAL A 350 -9.17 24.77 -0.02
C VAL A 350 -9.38 26.12 0.67
N HIS A 351 -9.04 26.19 1.95
CA HIS A 351 -8.83 27.43 2.70
C HIS A 351 -7.34 27.59 2.96
N SER A 352 -6.78 28.70 2.48
CA SER A 352 -5.38 29.05 2.63
C SER A 352 -5.20 30.38 3.38
N ASP A 353 -4.67 30.29 4.59
CA ASP A 353 -4.32 31.41 5.48
C ASP A 353 -2.81 31.44 5.74
N THR A 354 -2.03 31.63 4.66
CA THR A 354 -0.57 31.60 4.69
C THR A 354 0.03 32.77 3.93
N THR A 355 1.22 33.19 4.36
CA THR A 355 2.04 34.18 3.64
C THR A 355 3.05 33.53 2.69
N GLU A 356 3.17 32.20 2.70
CA GLU A 356 4.05 31.42 1.82
C GLU A 356 3.41 31.09 0.46
N ASP A 357 4.20 30.59 -0.49
CA ASP A 357 3.74 30.24 -1.84
C ASP A 357 2.63 29.18 -1.84
N VAL A 358 1.65 29.37 -2.71
CA VAL A 358 0.52 28.44 -2.89
C VAL A 358 0.30 28.17 -4.37
N GLN A 359 0.38 26.90 -4.77
CA GLN A 359 0.17 26.45 -6.13
C GLN A 359 -0.94 25.39 -6.16
N ILE A 360 -1.99 25.65 -6.94
CA ILE A 360 -3.11 24.74 -7.18
C ILE A 360 -3.26 24.57 -8.68
N LEU A 361 -2.86 23.39 -9.17
CA LEU A 361 -2.60 23.15 -10.59
C LEU A 361 -3.39 21.93 -11.10
N ASN A 362 -4.00 22.04 -12.28
CA ASN A 362 -4.66 20.92 -12.95
C ASN A 362 -5.70 20.22 -12.05
N CYS A 363 -6.42 20.98 -11.23
CA CYS A 363 -7.35 20.45 -10.23
C CYS A 363 -8.81 20.59 -10.65
N ASN A 364 -9.67 19.69 -10.17
CA ASN A 364 -11.10 19.76 -10.41
C ASN A 364 -11.86 19.97 -9.10
N PHE A 365 -12.72 20.98 -9.07
CA PHE A 365 -13.62 21.27 -7.95
C PHE A 365 -15.04 21.06 -8.42
N THR A 366 -15.77 20.12 -7.81
CA THR A 366 -17.13 19.77 -8.21
C THR A 366 -18.06 19.77 -7.00
N ASN A 367 -19.17 20.49 -7.10
CA ASN A 367 -20.17 20.60 -6.02
C ASN A 367 -19.60 21.13 -4.68
N CYS A 368 -18.47 21.85 -4.69
CA CYS A 368 -17.92 22.46 -3.47
C CYS A 368 -18.79 23.64 -3.01
N ARG A 369 -18.94 23.82 -1.70
CA ARG A 369 -19.80 24.88 -1.13
C ARG A 369 -19.10 25.71 -0.06
N ALA A 370 -19.38 27.00 -0.03
CA ALA A 370 -18.99 27.89 1.06
C ALA A 370 -20.23 28.55 1.67
N GLY A 371 -20.21 28.80 2.98
CA GLY A 371 -21.24 29.61 3.65
C GLY A 371 -21.23 31.07 3.18
N PHE A 372 -20.04 31.59 2.85
CA PHE A 372 -19.85 32.98 2.45
C PHE A 372 -19.26 33.14 1.05
N ILE A 373 -18.00 32.75 0.83
CA ILE A 373 -17.25 33.01 -0.43
C ILE A 373 -16.12 32.00 -0.61
N GLY A 374 -15.61 31.89 -1.84
CA GLY A 374 -14.52 30.98 -2.19
C GLY A 374 -14.88 29.50 -1.98
N PRO A 375 -16.02 29.00 -2.49
CA PRO A 375 -16.42 27.60 -2.30
C PRO A 375 -15.40 26.59 -2.79
N ALA A 376 -14.66 26.89 -3.86
CA ALA A 376 -13.58 26.03 -4.29
C ALA A 376 -12.30 26.38 -3.54
N ILE A 377 -11.88 27.64 -3.61
CA ILE A 377 -10.62 28.11 -3.05
C ILE A 377 -10.84 29.47 -2.39
N TYR A 378 -10.36 29.61 -1.17
CA TYR A 378 -10.33 30.88 -0.43
C TYR A 378 -8.90 31.18 0.03
N PHE A 379 -8.39 32.34 -0.37
CA PHE A 379 -7.14 32.90 0.15
C PHE A 379 -7.44 34.03 1.16
N SER A 380 -6.94 33.92 2.39
CA SER A 380 -7.08 34.98 3.40
C SER A 380 -6.37 36.28 2.97
N TYR A 381 -5.24 36.16 2.29
CA TYR A 381 -4.45 37.29 1.77
C TYR A 381 -4.37 37.23 0.25
N LYS A 382 -4.40 38.38 -0.42
CA LYS A 382 -4.09 38.50 -1.84
C LYS A 382 -2.62 38.88 -2.01
N LYS A 383 -1.79 38.04 -2.63
CA LYS A 383 -0.32 38.23 -2.66
C LYS A 383 0.40 37.54 -3.83
N TYR A 384 1.63 37.95 -4.06
CA TYR A 384 2.57 37.24 -4.94
C TYR A 384 2.84 35.81 -4.42
N GLY A 385 3.08 34.88 -5.35
CA GLY A 385 3.31 33.46 -5.04
C GLY A 385 2.03 32.59 -5.02
N GLN A 386 0.86 33.19 -5.27
CA GLN A 386 -0.40 32.48 -5.47
C GLN A 386 -0.59 32.14 -6.95
N VAL A 387 -0.78 30.85 -7.24
CA VAL A 387 -0.99 30.35 -8.60
C VAL A 387 -2.15 29.36 -8.61
N VAL A 388 -3.21 29.68 -9.36
CA VAL A 388 -4.29 28.76 -9.68
C VAL A 388 -4.32 28.60 -11.20
N LYS A 389 -3.96 27.42 -11.73
CA LYS A 389 -3.82 27.22 -13.18
C LYS A 389 -4.41 25.89 -13.63
N ASN A 390 -5.07 25.90 -14.79
CA ASN A 390 -5.70 24.73 -15.41
C ASN A 390 -6.70 24.02 -14.50
N CYS A 391 -7.35 24.76 -13.60
CA CYS A 391 -8.36 24.20 -12.70
C CYS A 391 -9.76 24.31 -13.32
N THR A 392 -10.61 23.32 -13.05
CA THR A 392 -12.01 23.33 -13.45
C THR A 392 -12.91 23.45 -12.24
N PHE A 393 -14.01 24.21 -12.38
CA PHE A 393 -14.98 24.44 -11.32
C PHE A 393 -16.37 24.15 -11.86
N LYS A 394 -17.07 23.20 -11.23
CA LYS A 394 -18.39 22.74 -11.67
C LYS A 394 -19.36 22.74 -10.51
N ASN A 395 -20.47 23.47 -10.65
CA ASN A 395 -21.55 23.54 -9.66
C ASN A 395 -21.07 23.94 -8.25
N CYS A 396 -20.11 24.85 -8.16
CA CYS A 396 -19.64 25.37 -6.87
C CYS A 396 -20.52 26.54 -6.42
N GLU A 397 -20.87 26.61 -5.14
CA GLU A 397 -21.79 27.62 -4.61
C GLU A 397 -21.27 28.30 -3.33
N PRO A 398 -21.28 29.64 -3.23
CA PRO A 398 -21.82 30.58 -4.20
C PRO A 398 -21.00 30.63 -5.51
N ASP A 399 -21.69 30.84 -6.63
CA ASP A 399 -21.06 30.92 -7.97
C ASP A 399 -20.33 32.25 -8.20
N GLU A 400 -20.63 33.26 -7.38
CA GLU A 400 -19.83 34.47 -7.25
C GLU A 400 -18.55 34.20 -6.44
N ASN A 401 -17.39 34.58 -6.98
CA ASN A 401 -16.08 34.40 -6.33
C ASN A 401 -15.77 32.93 -5.97
N ILE A 402 -15.98 32.00 -6.90
CA ILE A 402 -15.64 30.56 -6.75
C ILE A 402 -14.22 30.37 -6.21
N VAL A 403 -13.30 31.18 -6.72
CA VAL A 403 -11.96 31.40 -6.19
C VAL A 403 -11.90 32.83 -5.65
N TYR A 404 -11.63 32.99 -4.36
CA TYR A 404 -11.56 34.30 -3.73
C TYR A 404 -10.11 34.74 -3.46
N ASN A 405 -9.83 36.03 -3.65
CA ASN A 405 -8.53 36.67 -3.42
C ASN A 405 -7.36 36.10 -4.25
N ASP A 406 -7.64 35.54 -5.43
CA ASP A 406 -6.62 35.03 -6.32
C ASP A 406 -5.87 36.16 -7.06
N PHE A 407 -4.58 36.27 -6.77
CA PHE A 407 -3.69 37.23 -7.42
C PHE A 407 -3.40 36.90 -8.89
N SER A 408 -3.51 35.63 -9.30
CA SER A 408 -3.11 35.18 -10.64
C SER A 408 -4.08 35.64 -11.76
N ILE A 409 -5.34 35.89 -11.42
CA ILE A 409 -6.40 36.32 -12.35
C ILE A 409 -6.15 37.74 -12.90
N GLU A 410 -5.45 38.61 -12.17
CA GLU A 410 -5.24 40.01 -12.59
C GLU A 410 -4.09 40.22 -13.59
N LYS A 411 -3.31 39.19 -13.93
CA LYS A 411 -2.13 39.36 -14.81
C LYS A 411 -2.20 38.68 -16.18
N GLY A 412 -3.27 37.97 -16.55
CA GLY A 412 -3.39 37.40 -17.91
C GLY A 412 -2.18 36.55 -18.33
N VAL A 413 -1.54 35.84 -17.39
CA VAL A 413 -0.39 34.98 -17.68
C VAL A 413 -0.92 33.61 -18.12
N PHE A 414 -1.23 33.52 -19.41
CA PHE A 414 -1.48 32.25 -20.12
C PHE A 414 -0.20 31.42 -20.22
#